data_AF-A0AAU4X3R9-F1
#
_entry.id   AF-A0AAU4X3R9-F1
#
_cell.length_a   1.000
_cell.length_b   1.000
_cell.length_c   1.000
_cell.angle_alpha   90.00
_cell.angle_beta   90.00
_cell.angle_gamma   90.00
#
_symmetry.space_group_name_H-M   'P 1'
#
loop_
_entity.id
_entity.type
_entity.pdbx_description
1 polymer ?
#
loop_
_entity_poly.entity_id
_entity_poly.type
_entity_poly.pdbx_seq_one_letter_code
_entity_poly.pdbx_strand_id
1 'polypeptide(L)'
;MLRITDARTGEPIDAVPARRSLTRVEAHVERDDPSALRVLLVADVLARTLELGGTPVVTVADPPPELRARADALGIRRAEGDRSGAGPALHVLAPDATTVEGIRIEVAPVHGTADPALLRMVLLAAPRRQPVDLATADLDGARETLARWRKSVATWATRPSKPVPERVRQELRAAWEDDLDVPAVLEVLSRVEHADDVPEGARFETYAYADRLLGLELTRDIGAQR
;
A
#
# COMPACT_ATOMS: atom_id res chain seq x y z
N MET A 1 1.39 15.21 7.22
CA MET A 1 0.96 14.31 8.33
C MET A 1 -0.12 13.44 7.76
N LEU A 2 -0.16 12.14 8.07
CA LEU A 2 -1.14 11.23 7.49
C LEU A 2 -2.56 11.58 7.94
N ARG A 3 -3.39 12.03 7.01
CA ARG A 3 -4.83 12.25 7.20
C ARG A 3 -5.58 11.06 6.63
N ILE A 4 -6.57 10.58 7.36
CA ILE A 4 -7.43 9.47 6.96
C ILE A 4 -8.88 9.87 7.16
N THR A 5 -9.73 9.54 6.20
CA THR A 5 -11.18 9.69 6.35
C THR A 5 -11.72 8.66 7.34
N ASP A 6 -12.21 9.12 8.50
CA ASP A 6 -12.92 8.27 9.47
C ASP A 6 -14.29 7.88 8.91
N ALA A 7 -14.53 6.59 8.72
CA ALA A 7 -15.79 6.09 8.18
C ALA A 7 -17.01 6.47 9.04
N ARG A 8 -16.82 6.70 10.34
CA ARG A 8 -17.91 7.09 11.26
C ARG A 8 -18.39 8.52 11.03
N THR A 9 -17.50 9.43 10.68
CA THR A 9 -17.81 10.87 10.55
C THR A 9 -17.80 11.36 9.11
N GLY A 10 -17.10 10.67 8.21
CA GLY A 10 -16.81 11.13 6.86
C GLY A 10 -15.76 12.24 6.80
N GLU A 11 -15.21 12.66 7.94
CA GLU A 11 -14.26 13.75 8.05
C GLU A 11 -12.80 13.24 8.02
N PRO A 12 -11.87 14.00 7.41
CA PRO A 12 -10.45 13.67 7.48
C PRO A 12 -9.92 13.96 8.88
N ILE A 13 -9.23 12.98 9.46
CA ILE A 13 -8.60 13.08 10.77
C ILE A 13 -7.12 12.68 10.71
N ASP A 14 -6.32 13.17 11.66
CA ASP A 14 -4.93 12.77 11.78
C ASP A 14 -4.83 11.34 12.33
N ALA A 15 -4.23 10.43 11.55
CA ALA A 15 -4.13 9.02 11.91
C ALA A 15 -3.22 8.76 13.13
N VAL A 16 -2.37 9.72 13.49
CA VAL A 16 -1.46 9.62 14.65
C VAL A 16 -1.42 10.97 15.38
N PRO A 17 -2.12 11.11 16.52
CA PRO A 17 -2.14 12.37 17.26
C PRO A 17 -0.81 12.66 17.98
N ALA A 18 0.04 11.66 18.23
CA ALA A 18 1.31 11.82 18.93
C ALA A 18 2.47 11.08 18.21
N ARG A 19 3.49 11.83 17.75
CA ARG A 19 4.56 11.37 16.84
C ARG A 19 5.50 10.26 17.37
N ARG A 20 5.22 9.60 18.49
CA ARG A 20 6.10 8.57 19.11
C ARG A 20 5.38 7.47 19.89
N SER A 21 4.05 7.44 19.93
CA SER A 21 3.33 6.32 20.54
C SER A 21 3.26 5.17 19.56
N LEU A 22 3.44 3.94 20.06
CA LEU A 22 3.14 2.73 19.31
C LEU A 22 1.68 2.80 18.83
N THR A 23 1.47 2.75 17.53
CA THR A 23 0.15 2.75 16.91
C THR A 23 -0.20 1.33 16.47
N ARG A 24 -1.42 0.90 16.77
CA ARG A 24 -1.88 -0.42 16.37
C ARG A 24 -2.71 -0.30 15.10
N VAL A 25 -2.43 -1.13 14.12
CA VAL A 25 -3.25 -1.28 12.92
C VAL A 25 -3.94 -2.63 13.01
N GLU A 26 -5.26 -2.63 13.20
CA GLU A 26 -6.07 -3.84 13.33
C GLU A 26 -6.83 -4.10 12.03
N ALA A 27 -6.53 -5.22 11.36
CA ALA A 27 -7.27 -5.65 10.19
C ALA A 27 -8.36 -6.66 10.60
N HIS A 28 -9.62 -6.31 10.34
CA HIS A 28 -10.77 -7.14 10.66
C HIS A 28 -11.20 -7.91 9.42
N VAL A 29 -10.91 -9.22 9.43
CA VAL A 29 -11.26 -10.14 8.34
C VAL A 29 -12.02 -11.34 8.89
N GLU A 30 -13.27 -11.47 8.46
CA GLU A 30 -14.18 -12.54 8.93
C GLU A 30 -14.43 -13.62 7.85
N ARG A 31 -14.05 -13.34 6.59
CA ARG A 31 -14.31 -14.18 5.42
C ARG A 31 -13.02 -14.42 4.65
N ASP A 32 -12.92 -15.56 3.97
CA ASP A 32 -11.86 -15.79 2.98
C ASP A 32 -12.36 -15.40 1.59
N ASP A 33 -12.27 -14.10 1.29
CA ASP A 33 -12.67 -13.54 0.00
C ASP A 33 -11.70 -12.42 -0.46
N PRO A 34 -11.78 -11.97 -1.73
CA PRO A 34 -10.93 -10.88 -2.23
C PRO A 34 -11.10 -9.55 -1.48
N SER A 35 -12.25 -9.30 -0.85
CA SER A 35 -12.45 -8.09 -0.03
C SER A 35 -11.65 -8.17 1.26
N ALA A 36 -11.60 -9.34 1.90
CA ALA A 36 -10.76 -9.59 3.07
C ALA A 36 -9.26 -9.45 2.74
N LEU A 37 -8.83 -9.91 1.55
CA LEU A 37 -7.47 -9.65 1.07
C LEU A 37 -7.18 -8.16 0.91
N ARG A 38 -8.14 -7.38 0.39
CA ARG A 38 -7.98 -5.93 0.25
C ARG A 38 -7.90 -5.23 1.61
N VAL A 39 -8.66 -5.68 2.60
CA VAL A 39 -8.55 -5.18 3.99
C VAL A 39 -7.13 -5.40 4.53
N LEU A 40 -6.58 -6.61 4.38
CA LEU A 40 -5.19 -6.90 4.80
C LEU A 40 -4.17 -6.06 4.03
N LEU A 41 -4.37 -5.85 2.72
CA LEU A 41 -3.49 -5.04 1.90
C LEU A 41 -3.49 -3.57 2.33
N VAL A 42 -4.67 -2.98 2.56
CA VAL A 42 -4.79 -1.59 3.02
C VAL A 42 -4.17 -1.44 4.41
N ALA A 43 -4.33 -2.41 5.30
CA ALA A 43 -3.67 -2.42 6.61
C ALA A 43 -2.13 -2.46 6.49
N ASP A 44 -1.58 -3.29 5.59
CA ASP A 44 -0.14 -3.33 5.31
C ASP A 44 0.38 -2.01 4.75
N VAL A 45 -0.31 -1.42 3.78
CA VAL A 45 0.02 -0.10 3.20
C VAL A 45 -0.02 0.99 4.27
N LEU A 46 -1.08 1.02 5.08
CA LEU A 46 -1.20 1.97 6.20
C LEU A 46 -0.03 1.83 7.17
N ALA A 47 0.31 0.61 7.58
CA ALA A 47 1.44 0.35 8.47
C ALA A 47 2.76 0.85 7.83
N ARG A 48 2.99 0.60 6.54
CA ARG A 48 4.17 1.07 5.80
C ARG A 48 4.22 2.60 5.75
N THR A 49 3.10 3.27 5.50
CA THR A 49 3.00 4.74 5.49
C THR A 49 3.37 5.34 6.84
N LEU A 50 2.83 4.76 7.92
CA LEU A 50 3.08 5.20 9.29
C LEU A 50 4.56 5.04 9.67
N GLU A 51 5.17 3.90 9.35
CA GLU A 51 6.60 3.63 9.58
C GLU A 51 7.49 4.55 8.75
N LEU A 52 7.14 4.82 7.48
CA LEU A 52 7.82 5.82 6.65
C LEU A 52 7.74 7.22 7.25
N GLY A 53 6.65 7.53 7.95
CA GLY A 53 6.48 8.74 8.75
C GLY A 53 7.20 8.74 10.10
N GLY A 54 7.88 7.65 10.47
CA GLY A 54 8.59 7.48 11.74
C GLY A 54 7.70 7.08 12.92
N THR A 55 6.45 6.68 12.67
CA THR A 55 5.56 6.16 13.71
C THR A 55 5.81 4.67 13.92
N PRO A 56 6.12 4.20 15.14
CA PRO A 56 6.19 2.77 15.43
C PRO A 56 4.81 2.13 15.27
N VAL A 57 4.73 1.03 14.52
CA VAL A 57 3.46 0.32 14.27
C VAL A 57 3.56 -1.12 14.72
N VAL A 58 2.46 -1.65 15.26
CA VAL A 58 2.23 -3.08 15.36
C VAL A 58 0.95 -3.44 14.61
N THR A 59 1.04 -4.43 13.72
CA THR A 59 -0.12 -4.91 12.96
C THR A 59 -0.75 -6.10 13.67
N VAL A 60 -2.08 -6.11 13.75
CA VAL A 60 -2.88 -7.15 14.40
C VAL A 60 -3.92 -7.63 13.40
N ALA A 61 -3.93 -8.93 13.14
CA ALA A 61 -4.89 -9.60 12.27
C ALA A 61 -4.89 -11.08 12.62
N ASP A 62 -6.04 -11.74 12.50
CA ASP A 62 -6.17 -13.19 12.69
C ASP A 62 -6.91 -13.81 11.49
N PRO A 63 -6.31 -13.75 10.28
CA PRO A 63 -6.93 -14.31 9.07
C PRO A 63 -6.96 -15.84 9.12
N PRO A 64 -7.98 -16.49 8.53
CA PRO A 64 -7.94 -17.92 8.27
C PRO A 64 -6.67 -18.34 7.49
N PRO A 65 -6.16 -19.58 7.68
CA PRO A 65 -4.91 -20.02 7.06
C PRO A 65 -4.87 -19.87 5.53
N GLU A 66 -5.99 -20.13 4.86
CA GLU A 66 -6.12 -19.99 3.39
C GLU A 66 -5.97 -18.53 2.94
N LEU A 67 -6.67 -17.61 3.62
CA LEU A 67 -6.54 -16.17 3.41
C LEU A 67 -5.10 -15.69 3.69
N ARG A 68 -4.45 -16.22 4.74
CA ARG A 68 -3.06 -15.91 5.07
C ARG A 68 -2.08 -16.34 3.98
N ALA A 69 -2.24 -17.55 3.42
CA ALA A 69 -1.41 -18.04 2.33
C ALA A 69 -1.55 -17.15 1.07
N ARG A 70 -2.77 -16.73 0.76
CA ARG A 70 -3.03 -15.77 -0.34
C ARG A 70 -2.41 -14.41 -0.06
N ALA A 71 -2.49 -13.91 1.18
CA ALA A 71 -1.85 -12.65 1.57
C ALA A 71 -0.31 -12.72 1.51
N ASP A 72 0.31 -13.86 1.84
CA ASP A 72 1.75 -14.09 1.68
C ASP A 72 2.17 -14.01 0.21
N ALA A 73 1.37 -14.58 -0.71
CA ALA A 73 1.61 -14.47 -2.14
C ALA A 73 1.53 -13.02 -2.68
N LEU A 74 0.87 -12.11 -1.94
CA LEU A 74 0.81 -10.67 -2.22
C LEU A 74 1.89 -9.86 -1.49
N GLY A 75 2.84 -10.50 -0.80
CA GLY A 75 3.86 -9.81 -0.02
C GLY A 75 3.31 -8.98 1.14
N ILE A 76 2.09 -9.27 1.61
CA ILE A 76 1.47 -8.61 2.76
C ILE A 76 2.18 -9.08 4.03
N ARG A 77 2.66 -8.16 4.87
CA ARG A 77 3.37 -8.51 6.11
C ARG A 77 2.47 -9.30 7.07
N ARG A 78 3.06 -10.18 7.86
CA ARG A 78 2.33 -10.91 8.90
C ARG A 78 2.07 -9.99 10.08
N ALA A 79 0.90 -10.16 10.70
CA ALA A 79 0.61 -9.50 11.96
C ALA A 79 1.44 -10.14 13.08
N GLU A 80 1.97 -9.32 13.98
CA GLU A 80 2.85 -9.73 15.07
C GLU A 80 2.31 -9.30 16.44
N GLY A 81 1.25 -8.47 16.47
CA GLY A 81 0.68 -7.95 17.71
C GLY A 81 -0.56 -8.69 18.19
N ASP A 82 -0.93 -8.38 19.44
CA ASP A 82 -2.17 -8.81 20.06
C ASP A 82 -3.19 -7.64 20.11
N ARG A 83 -4.47 -7.97 20.01
CA ARG A 83 -5.60 -7.04 20.14
C ARG A 83 -5.63 -6.38 21.52
N SER A 84 -5.13 -7.06 22.56
CA SER A 84 -5.15 -6.55 23.94
C SER A 84 -4.04 -5.54 24.30
N GLY A 85 -3.06 -5.30 23.41
CA GLY A 85 -1.93 -4.38 23.68
C GLY A 85 -2.34 -2.94 24.01
N ALA A 86 -1.38 -2.06 24.33
CA ALA A 86 -1.64 -0.65 24.64
C ALA A 86 -1.37 0.28 23.43
N GLY A 87 -2.11 1.39 23.33
CA GLY A 87 -1.94 2.42 22.30
C GLY A 87 -3.18 2.66 21.43
N PRO A 88 -3.22 3.77 20.65
CA PRO A 88 -4.32 4.05 19.74
C PRO A 88 -4.43 2.96 18.67
N ALA A 89 -5.67 2.56 18.36
CA ALA A 89 -5.98 1.56 17.35
C ALA A 89 -6.64 2.20 16.13
N LEU A 90 -6.13 1.87 14.96
CA LEU A 90 -6.72 2.14 13.66
C LEU A 90 -7.33 0.84 13.15
N HIS A 91 -8.65 0.80 12.99
CA HIS A 91 -9.36 -0.40 12.60
C HIS A 91 -9.66 -0.36 11.10
N VAL A 92 -9.03 -1.26 10.35
CA VAL A 92 -9.24 -1.43 8.90
C VAL A 92 -10.26 -2.54 8.70
N LEU A 93 -11.37 -2.21 8.03
CA LEU A 93 -12.56 -3.06 8.00
C LEU A 93 -13.39 -2.86 6.73
N ALA A 94 -14.21 -3.86 6.40
CA ALA A 94 -15.24 -3.74 5.36
C ALA A 94 -16.43 -2.88 5.85
N PRO A 95 -17.25 -2.28 4.96
CA PRO A 95 -18.32 -1.35 5.33
C PRO A 95 -19.32 -1.92 6.34
N ASP A 96 -19.62 -3.21 6.25
CA ASP A 96 -20.62 -3.90 7.08
C ASP A 96 -20.02 -4.58 8.32
N ALA A 97 -18.76 -4.30 8.68
CA ALA A 97 -18.13 -4.94 9.84
C ALA A 97 -18.70 -4.41 11.17
N THR A 98 -18.70 -5.30 12.17
CA THR A 98 -19.18 -5.05 13.54
C THR A 98 -18.63 -3.74 14.13
N THR A 99 -19.45 -3.04 14.92
CA THR A 99 -19.06 -1.77 15.52
C THR A 99 -17.86 -1.92 16.45
N VAL A 100 -16.75 -1.26 16.09
CA VAL A 100 -15.52 -1.16 16.87
C VAL A 100 -15.35 0.28 17.36
N GLU A 101 -14.92 0.46 18.61
CA GLU A 101 -14.55 1.78 19.15
C GLU A 101 -13.17 2.19 18.63
N GLY A 102 -13.03 3.42 18.13
CA GLY A 102 -11.76 3.94 17.61
C GLY A 102 -11.90 4.55 16.21
N ILE A 103 -10.76 4.79 15.56
CA ILE A 103 -10.71 5.32 14.19
C ILE A 103 -11.01 4.19 13.20
N ARG A 104 -12.03 4.38 12.34
CA ARG A 104 -12.46 3.37 11.36
C ARG A 104 -12.01 3.72 9.96
N ILE A 105 -11.29 2.79 9.34
CA ILE A 105 -10.76 2.90 7.99
C ILE A 105 -11.47 1.87 7.12
N GLU A 106 -12.51 2.32 6.44
CA GLU A 106 -13.32 1.46 5.59
C GLU A 106 -12.60 1.09 4.28
N VAL A 107 -12.74 -0.16 3.87
CA VAL A 107 -12.22 -0.69 2.61
C VAL A 107 -13.35 -1.24 1.78
N ALA A 108 -13.57 -0.65 0.61
CA ALA A 108 -14.63 -1.03 -0.29
C ALA A 108 -14.43 -2.44 -0.88
N PRO A 109 -15.54 -3.14 -1.21
CA PRO A 109 -15.50 -4.54 -1.60
C PRO A 109 -14.75 -4.80 -2.91
N VAL A 110 -14.35 -6.05 -3.09
CA VAL A 110 -13.76 -6.60 -4.31
C VAL A 110 -14.62 -7.74 -4.82
N HIS A 111 -14.94 -7.72 -6.11
CA HIS A 111 -15.73 -8.74 -6.79
C HIS A 111 -14.86 -9.48 -7.82
N GLY A 112 -15.18 -10.76 -8.06
CA GLY A 112 -14.48 -11.61 -9.03
C GLY A 112 -13.18 -12.23 -8.49
N THR A 113 -12.37 -12.78 -9.40
CA THR A 113 -11.10 -13.43 -9.10
C THR A 113 -10.06 -13.06 -10.14
N ALA A 114 -8.78 -12.96 -9.74
CA ALA A 114 -7.68 -12.70 -10.66
C ALA A 114 -6.41 -13.44 -10.21
N ASP A 115 -5.40 -13.43 -11.08
CA ASP A 115 -4.06 -13.93 -10.78
C ASP A 115 -3.48 -13.21 -9.54
N PRO A 116 -3.09 -13.95 -8.48
CA PRO A 116 -2.47 -13.38 -7.30
C PRO A 116 -1.28 -12.47 -7.60
N ALA A 117 -0.49 -12.76 -8.63
CA ALA A 117 0.68 -11.95 -8.97
C ALA A 117 0.33 -10.51 -9.39
N LEU A 118 -0.91 -10.27 -9.83
CA LEU A 118 -1.40 -8.97 -10.31
C LEU A 118 -2.34 -8.28 -9.33
N LEU A 119 -2.96 -9.04 -8.42
CA LEU A 119 -3.93 -8.52 -7.46
C LEU A 119 -3.39 -7.34 -6.66
N ARG A 120 -2.12 -7.37 -6.24
CA ARG A 120 -1.55 -6.25 -5.49
C ARG A 120 -1.56 -4.96 -6.31
N MET A 121 -1.06 -4.99 -7.55
CA MET A 121 -1.04 -3.81 -8.42
C MET A 121 -2.45 -3.29 -8.69
N VAL A 122 -3.38 -4.18 -9.02
CA VAL A 122 -4.77 -3.84 -9.36
C VAL A 122 -5.48 -3.21 -8.17
N LEU A 123 -5.31 -3.77 -6.96
CA LEU A 123 -5.96 -3.25 -5.76
C LEU A 123 -5.33 -1.94 -5.28
N LEU A 124 -4.02 -1.73 -5.50
CA LEU A 124 -3.35 -0.46 -5.21
C LEU A 124 -3.73 0.66 -6.21
N ALA A 125 -4.10 0.29 -7.44
CA ALA A 125 -4.54 1.24 -8.47
C ALA A 125 -5.97 1.77 -8.24
N ALA A 126 -6.70 1.24 -7.26
CA ALA A 126 -8.04 1.71 -6.91
C ALA A 126 -8.06 2.36 -5.51
N PRO A 127 -8.61 3.57 -5.35
CA PRO A 127 -8.79 4.18 -4.03
C PRO A 127 -9.48 3.23 -3.07
N ARG A 128 -9.03 3.16 -1.81
CA ARG A 128 -9.53 2.18 -0.82
C ARG A 128 -11.05 2.21 -0.63
N ARG A 129 -11.68 3.36 -0.88
CA ARG A 129 -13.13 3.60 -0.73
C ARG A 129 -13.94 3.28 -1.99
N GLN A 130 -13.30 2.93 -3.09
CA GLN A 130 -13.98 2.57 -4.34
C GLN A 130 -14.03 1.04 -4.50
N PRO A 131 -15.20 0.44 -4.77
CA PRO A 131 -15.31 -0.98 -5.09
C PRO A 131 -14.48 -1.36 -6.31
N VAL A 132 -13.94 -2.58 -6.33
CA VAL A 132 -13.17 -3.12 -7.48
C VAL A 132 -13.88 -4.34 -8.04
N ASP A 133 -14.18 -4.32 -9.33
CA ASP A 133 -14.60 -5.51 -10.06
C ASP A 133 -13.43 -6.04 -10.89
N LEU A 134 -12.90 -7.20 -10.49
CA LEU A 134 -11.76 -7.85 -11.14
C LEU A 134 -12.11 -8.38 -12.54
N ALA A 135 -13.39 -8.58 -12.85
CA ALA A 135 -13.81 -9.01 -14.19
C ALA A 135 -13.65 -7.90 -15.23
N THR A 136 -13.71 -6.63 -14.81
CA THR A 136 -13.54 -5.45 -15.67
C THR A 136 -12.21 -4.74 -15.45
N ALA A 137 -11.40 -5.20 -14.51
CA ALA A 137 -10.09 -4.60 -14.22
C ALA A 137 -9.11 -4.86 -15.38
N ASP A 138 -8.25 -3.87 -15.66
CA ASP A 138 -7.18 -3.97 -16.65
C ASP A 138 -6.00 -4.80 -16.12
N LEU A 139 -6.17 -6.13 -16.06
CA LEU A 139 -5.15 -7.05 -15.58
C LEU A 139 -3.94 -7.11 -16.52
N ASP A 140 -4.16 -6.98 -17.83
CA ASP A 140 -3.10 -7.03 -18.82
C ASP A 140 -2.23 -5.77 -18.74
N GLY A 141 -2.83 -4.58 -18.65
CA GLY A 141 -2.10 -3.33 -18.41
C GLY A 141 -1.36 -3.33 -17.08
N ALA A 142 -1.92 -3.91 -16.02
CA ALA A 142 -1.22 -4.10 -14.75
C ALA A 142 0.02 -5.00 -14.89
N ARG A 143 -0.10 -6.11 -15.64
CA ARG A 143 1.01 -7.04 -15.91
C ARG A 143 2.11 -6.35 -16.71
N GLU A 144 1.75 -5.67 -17.79
CA GLU A 144 2.69 -4.96 -18.66
C GLU A 144 3.41 -3.84 -17.90
N THR A 145 2.68 -3.07 -17.09
CA THR A 145 3.25 -2.00 -16.26
C THR A 145 4.24 -2.54 -15.25
N LEU A 146 3.90 -3.60 -14.51
CA LEU A 146 4.85 -4.21 -13.57
C LEU A 146 6.11 -4.74 -14.24
N ALA A 147 5.96 -5.46 -15.37
CA ALA A 147 7.09 -5.98 -16.12
C ALA A 147 7.99 -4.85 -16.66
N ARG A 148 7.38 -3.79 -17.20
CA ARG A 148 8.10 -2.61 -17.70
C ARG A 148 8.85 -1.92 -16.58
N TRP A 149 8.19 -1.64 -15.44
CA TRP A 149 8.80 -0.95 -14.31
C TRP A 149 9.96 -1.73 -13.71
N ARG A 150 9.82 -3.05 -13.48
CA ARG A 150 10.91 -3.88 -12.96
C ARG A 150 12.13 -3.89 -13.90
N LYS A 151 11.90 -3.96 -15.21
CA LYS A 151 12.97 -3.85 -16.22
C LYS A 151 13.64 -2.48 -16.21
N SER A 152 12.86 -1.39 -16.15
CA SER A 152 13.38 -0.02 -16.06
C SER A 152 14.22 0.18 -14.80
N VAL A 153 13.74 -0.28 -13.64
CA VAL A 153 14.47 -0.23 -12.36
C VAL A 153 15.77 -1.01 -12.43
N ALA A 154 15.76 -2.23 -12.97
CA ALA A 154 16.97 -3.03 -13.16
C ALA A 154 18.00 -2.33 -14.07
N THR A 155 17.53 -1.62 -15.10
CA THR A 155 18.39 -0.82 -16.00
C THR A 155 18.98 0.38 -15.27
N TRP A 156 18.16 1.17 -14.57
CA TRP A 156 18.64 2.34 -13.84
C TRP A 156 19.58 2.00 -12.67
N ALA A 157 19.43 0.82 -12.08
CA ALA A 157 20.31 0.32 -11.02
C ALA A 157 21.78 0.16 -11.47
N THR A 158 22.07 0.12 -12.78
CA THR A 158 23.44 0.06 -13.30
C THR A 158 24.12 1.44 -13.40
N ARG A 159 23.44 2.50 -12.95
CA ARG A 159 23.96 3.88 -12.98
C ARG A 159 24.34 4.34 -11.58
N PRO A 160 25.20 5.38 -11.46
CA PRO A 160 25.51 5.97 -10.17
C PRO A 160 24.24 6.47 -9.47
N SER A 161 24.04 6.06 -8.21
CA SER A 161 22.91 6.51 -7.39
C SER A 161 22.89 8.04 -7.27
N LYS A 162 21.68 8.59 -7.27
CA LYS A 162 21.40 10.02 -7.08
C LYS A 162 20.20 10.16 -6.17
N PRO A 163 20.17 11.14 -5.25
CA PRO A 163 19.06 11.30 -4.33
C PRO A 163 17.74 11.53 -5.07
N VAL A 164 16.65 11.04 -4.50
CA VAL A 164 15.27 11.35 -4.95
C VAL A 164 15.10 12.87 -5.00
N PRO A 165 14.66 13.46 -6.14
CA PRO A 165 14.40 14.89 -6.24
C PRO A 165 13.38 15.33 -5.19
N GLU A 166 13.66 16.44 -4.50
CA GLU A 166 12.83 16.89 -3.38
C GLU A 166 11.38 17.13 -3.79
N ARG A 167 11.15 17.69 -4.98
CA ARG A 167 9.80 17.85 -5.54
C ARG A 167 9.06 16.52 -5.66
N VAL A 168 9.71 15.49 -6.21
CA VAL A 168 9.12 14.16 -6.37
C VAL A 168 8.83 13.53 -5.01
N ARG A 169 9.76 13.68 -4.04
CA ARG A 169 9.54 13.22 -2.67
C ARG A 169 8.31 13.88 -2.03
N GLN A 170 8.13 15.18 -2.24
CA GLN A 170 6.97 15.93 -1.74
C GLN A 170 5.67 15.51 -2.41
N GLU A 171 5.66 15.31 -3.73
CA GLU A 171 4.48 14.83 -4.47
C GLU A 171 4.06 13.43 -3.99
N LEU A 172 5.02 12.50 -3.89
CA LEU A 172 4.78 11.16 -3.33
C LEU A 172 4.20 11.23 -1.92
N ARG A 173 4.81 12.06 -1.06
CA ARG A 173 4.39 12.23 0.32
C ARG A 173 2.99 12.81 0.44
N ALA A 174 2.68 13.84 -0.35
CA ALA A 174 1.37 14.47 -0.34
C ALA A 174 0.27 13.46 -0.73
N ALA A 175 0.53 12.62 -1.74
CA ALA A 175 -0.40 11.61 -2.19
C ALA A 175 -0.78 10.61 -1.08
N TRP A 176 0.20 9.91 -0.48
CA TRP A 176 -0.16 8.93 0.54
C TRP A 176 -0.59 9.56 1.89
N GLU A 177 -0.22 10.82 2.16
CA GLU A 177 -0.68 11.54 3.35
C GLU A 177 -2.14 12.00 3.22
N ASP A 178 -2.69 12.04 2.00
CA ASP A 178 -4.10 12.33 1.74
C ASP A 178 -4.89 11.02 1.54
N ASP A 179 -5.38 10.46 2.64
CA ASP A 179 -6.26 9.30 2.68
C ASP A 179 -5.72 8.01 2.04
N LEU A 180 -4.40 7.83 2.05
CA LEU A 180 -3.70 6.74 1.35
C LEU A 180 -4.02 6.73 -0.16
N ASP A 181 -3.92 7.88 -0.83
CA ASP A 181 -4.06 7.98 -2.29
C ASP A 181 -2.88 7.32 -3.02
N VAL A 182 -2.87 5.98 -2.98
CA VAL A 182 -1.93 5.14 -3.71
C VAL A 182 -2.06 5.31 -5.24
N PRO A 183 -3.26 5.47 -5.83
CA PRO A 183 -3.37 5.82 -7.24
C PRO A 183 -2.53 7.05 -7.62
N ALA A 184 -2.59 8.14 -6.85
CA ALA A 184 -1.76 9.32 -7.09
C ALA A 184 -0.26 9.02 -6.92
N VAL A 185 0.14 8.12 -6.02
CA VAL A 185 1.54 7.64 -5.92
C VAL A 185 1.97 6.93 -7.21
N LEU A 186 1.11 6.06 -7.77
CA LEU A 186 1.39 5.34 -9.02
C LEU A 186 1.48 6.32 -10.21
N GLU A 187 0.66 7.37 -10.24
CA GLU A 187 0.75 8.43 -11.25
C GLU A 187 2.08 9.18 -11.18
N VAL A 188 2.57 9.50 -9.98
CA VAL A 188 3.89 10.13 -9.81
C VAL A 188 4.99 9.24 -10.38
N LEU A 189 4.95 7.93 -10.12
CA LEU A 189 5.91 6.98 -10.69
C LEU A 189 5.85 6.95 -12.21
N SER A 190 4.64 6.89 -12.79
CA SER A 190 4.45 6.93 -14.24
C SER A 190 5.01 8.21 -14.87
N ARG A 191 4.92 9.37 -14.20
CA ARG A 191 5.55 10.61 -14.68
C ARG A 191 7.08 10.54 -14.60
N VAL A 192 7.63 10.06 -13.49
CA VAL A 192 9.08 9.94 -13.28
C VAL A 192 9.71 8.97 -14.28
N GLU A 193 9.01 7.91 -14.67
CA GLU A 193 9.45 6.97 -15.71
C GLU A 193 9.87 7.68 -16.99
N HIS A 194 9.10 8.69 -17.40
CA HIS A 194 9.23 9.41 -18.67
C HIS A 194 9.90 10.79 -18.54
N ALA A 195 10.39 11.16 -17.36
CA ALA A 195 10.90 12.50 -17.08
C ALA A 195 12.37 12.66 -17.50
N ASP A 196 12.63 13.25 -18.67
CA ASP A 196 13.98 13.43 -19.24
C ASP A 196 14.94 14.26 -18.36
N ASP A 197 14.41 15.10 -17.47
CA ASP A 197 15.16 15.93 -16.54
C ASP A 197 15.55 15.21 -15.24
N VAL A 198 15.05 14.00 -15.00
CA VAL A 198 15.39 13.18 -13.83
C VAL A 198 16.47 12.16 -14.20
N PRO A 199 17.69 12.25 -13.61
CA PRO A 199 18.75 11.28 -13.86
C PRO A 199 18.33 9.85 -13.53
N GLU A 200 18.79 8.87 -14.29
CA GLU A 200 18.44 7.45 -14.10
C GLU A 200 18.67 6.96 -12.67
N GLY A 201 19.82 7.30 -12.05
CA GLY A 201 20.08 6.95 -10.65
C GLY A 201 19.07 7.55 -9.66
N ALA A 202 18.46 8.69 -9.97
CA ALA A 202 17.42 9.31 -9.16
C ALA A 202 16.04 8.68 -9.42
N ARG A 203 15.77 8.23 -10.66
CA ARG A 203 14.58 7.41 -10.98
C ARG A 203 14.62 6.10 -10.20
N PHE A 204 15.77 5.41 -10.18
CA PHE A 204 15.99 4.22 -9.37
C PHE A 204 15.65 4.46 -7.89
N GLU A 205 16.28 5.45 -7.25
CA GLU A 205 16.02 5.74 -5.84
C GLU A 205 14.56 6.13 -5.57
N THR A 206 13.91 6.80 -6.53
CA THR A 206 12.48 7.16 -6.43
C THR A 206 11.61 5.91 -6.38
N TYR A 207 11.83 4.97 -7.30
CA TYR A 207 11.09 3.72 -7.36
C TYR A 207 11.37 2.85 -6.13
N ALA A 208 12.63 2.72 -5.70
CA ALA A 208 12.99 1.99 -4.49
C ALA A 208 12.37 2.61 -3.23
N TYR A 209 12.31 3.95 -3.17
CA TYR A 209 11.66 4.65 -2.06
C TYR A 209 10.14 4.41 -2.02
N ALA A 210 9.46 4.54 -3.16
CA ALA A 210 8.02 4.28 -3.25
C ALA A 210 7.69 2.80 -2.98
N ASP A 211 8.55 1.87 -3.37
CA ASP A 211 8.30 0.43 -3.18
C ASP A 211 8.28 0.01 -1.69
N ARG A 212 8.87 0.82 -0.80
CA ARG A 212 8.73 0.59 0.65
C ARG A 212 7.28 0.70 1.13
N LEU A 213 6.50 1.57 0.48
CA LEU A 213 5.05 1.71 0.65
C LEU A 213 4.30 0.67 -0.18
N LEU A 214 4.64 0.58 -1.46
CA LEU A 214 3.84 -0.16 -2.43
C LEU A 214 4.02 -1.67 -2.32
N GLY A 215 5.21 -2.18 -1.94
CA GLY A 215 5.49 -3.61 -1.82
C GLY A 215 5.30 -4.40 -3.12
N LEU A 216 5.55 -3.77 -4.28
CA LEU A 216 5.43 -4.36 -5.61
C LEU A 216 6.69 -5.12 -6.04
N GLU A 217 7.73 -5.15 -5.21
CA GLU A 217 9.01 -5.79 -5.51
C GLU A 217 9.62 -5.23 -6.80
N LEU A 218 9.68 -3.91 -6.91
CA LEU A 218 10.15 -3.21 -8.12
C LEU A 218 11.65 -3.45 -8.37
N THR A 219 12.39 -3.80 -7.33
CA THR A 219 13.83 -4.08 -7.36
C THR A 219 14.17 -5.56 -7.60
N ARG A 220 13.17 -6.42 -7.80
CA ARG A 220 13.34 -7.89 -7.91
C ARG A 220 14.27 -8.33 -9.02
N ASP A 221 14.27 -7.64 -10.16
CA ASP A 221 15.02 -8.06 -11.36
C ASP A 221 16.47 -7.53 -11.38
N ILE A 222 16.90 -6.82 -10.33
CA ILE A 222 18.28 -6.33 -10.22
C ILE A 222 19.24 -7.52 -10.16
N GLY A 223 20.17 -7.57 -11.11
CA GLY A 223 21.15 -8.65 -11.21
C GLY A 223 20.62 -9.96 -11.78
N ALA A 224 19.34 -10.05 -12.15
CA ALA A 224 18.75 -11.21 -12.83
C ALA A 224 19.09 -11.27 -14.32
N GLN A 225 19.51 -10.14 -14.91
CA GLN A 225 20.04 -10.10 -16.28
C GLN A 225 21.55 -10.39 -16.26
N ARG A 226 21.90 -11.68 -16.35
CA ARG A 226 23.22 -12.16 -16.77
C ARG A 226 23.05 -13.09 -17.95
#